data_AF-A0A5N6KKE1-F1
#
_entry.id   AF-A0A5N6KKE1-F1
#
_cell.length_a   1.000
_cell.length_b   1.000
_cell.length_c   1.000
_cell.angle_alpha   90.00
_cell.angle_beta   90.00
_cell.angle_gamma   90.00
#
_symmetry.space_group_name_H-M   'P 1'
#
loop_
_entity.id
_entity.type
_entity.pdbx_description
1 polymer ?
#
loop_
_entity_poly.entity_id
_entity_poly.type
_entity_poly.pdbx_seq_one_letter_code
_entity_poly.pdbx_strand_id
1 'polypeptide(L)'
;MSASSVHSGSGTIANYAKKINPTKRPDVEIHIDDHHEGKTYTTFDALSGRALITAPHDAPFDEIQITLEGVTRTYVENISHSSATSKTTAVHRFLKLIMPIPETAYPQPRIAAAGKTYIFPFNFVIPEQLLPTACTHPSDADHVHTAHVQLPSSMGDRELSILDDLAPEMSKIQYSINAKVVKYTEFPKKSTSLVGGSKKLQIIPMVAEAPPMSISEDDKGDYLLSKTKSLRKGMFSGKLGKITVLADQTAAIVLPPPGSSSL
;
A
#
# COMPACT_ATOMS: atom_id res chain seq x y z
N MET A 1 -53.96 -9.58 -48.35
CA MET A 1 -52.73 -8.87 -48.75
C MET A 1 -52.03 -8.40 -47.48
N SER A 2 -50.69 -8.51 -47.46
CA SER A 2 -49.74 -8.17 -46.38
C SER A 2 -49.68 -9.21 -45.22
N ALA A 3 -49.01 -10.35 -45.40
CA ALA A 3 -47.55 -10.60 -45.34
C ALA A 3 -47.03 -10.69 -43.89
N SER A 4 -47.14 -11.90 -43.33
CA SER A 4 -46.55 -12.32 -42.06
C SER A 4 -45.04 -12.60 -42.22
N SER A 5 -44.27 -12.15 -41.23
CA SER A 5 -42.81 -12.20 -41.15
C SER A 5 -42.24 -13.62 -41.14
N VAL A 6 -41.12 -13.77 -41.84
CA VAL A 6 -40.32 -14.98 -42.06
C VAL A 6 -39.71 -15.53 -40.77
N HIS A 7 -39.88 -16.84 -40.56
CA HIS A 7 -39.03 -17.67 -39.70
C HIS A 7 -37.83 -18.20 -40.50
N SER A 8 -36.65 -18.14 -39.92
CA SER A 8 -35.48 -18.99 -40.19
C SER A 8 -34.59 -18.86 -38.97
N GLY A 9 -34.15 -19.91 -38.27
CA GLY A 9 -34.03 -21.30 -38.66
C GLY A 9 -32.61 -21.75 -38.33
N SER A 10 -32.48 -22.44 -37.20
CA SER A 10 -31.49 -23.48 -36.88
C SER A 10 -29.99 -23.17 -37.00
N GLY A 11 -29.29 -23.36 -35.87
CA GLY A 11 -27.83 -23.39 -35.81
C GLY A 11 -27.36 -23.91 -34.45
N THR A 12 -27.74 -25.13 -34.12
CA THR A 12 -27.29 -25.87 -32.94
C THR A 12 -25.77 -26.10 -33.01
N ILE A 13 -25.01 -25.48 -32.12
CA ILE A 13 -23.68 -25.98 -31.75
C ILE A 13 -23.59 -25.98 -30.22
N ALA A 14 -24.12 -27.06 -29.64
CA ALA A 14 -23.67 -27.55 -28.36
C ALA A 14 -22.20 -27.95 -28.53
N ASN A 15 -21.27 -27.19 -27.94
CA ASN A 15 -19.89 -27.62 -27.76
C ASN A 15 -19.47 -27.37 -26.32
N TYR A 16 -19.47 -28.47 -25.57
CA TYR A 16 -18.55 -28.74 -24.48
C TYR A 16 -18.34 -27.58 -23.48
N ALA A 17 -19.32 -27.40 -22.59
CA ALA A 17 -19.02 -26.91 -21.26
C ALA A 17 -18.05 -27.91 -20.62
N LYS A 18 -16.74 -27.64 -20.74
CA LYS A 18 -15.71 -28.29 -19.92
C LYS A 18 -16.22 -28.22 -18.49
N LYS A 19 -16.42 -29.38 -17.87
CA LYS A 19 -16.49 -29.51 -16.42
C LYS A 19 -15.28 -28.78 -15.86
N ILE A 20 -15.49 -27.54 -15.41
CA ILE A 20 -14.57 -26.86 -14.52
C ILE A 20 -14.70 -27.66 -13.23
N ASN A 21 -13.79 -28.61 -13.05
CA ASN A 21 -13.51 -29.13 -11.74
C ASN A 21 -12.99 -27.90 -10.97
N PRO A 22 -13.69 -27.37 -9.96
CA PRO A 22 -13.12 -26.35 -9.11
C PRO A 22 -12.07 -27.09 -8.30
N THR A 23 -10.88 -27.23 -8.85
CA THR A 23 -9.69 -27.57 -8.08
C THR A 23 -9.62 -26.47 -7.03
N LYS A 24 -10.09 -26.79 -5.81
CA LYS A 24 -10.08 -25.89 -4.66
C LYS A 24 -8.70 -25.26 -4.66
N ARG A 25 -8.63 -23.95 -4.88
CA ARG A 25 -7.37 -23.21 -4.78
C ARG A 25 -6.79 -23.57 -3.40
N PRO A 26 -5.49 -23.88 -3.30
CA PRO A 26 -4.83 -23.85 -2.02
C PRO A 26 -5.22 -22.54 -1.33
N ASP A 27 -5.92 -22.64 -0.20
CA ASP A 27 -6.63 -21.51 0.38
C ASP A 27 -5.82 -21.01 1.57
N VAL A 28 -5.30 -19.80 1.43
CA VAL A 28 -4.67 -19.08 2.53
C VAL A 28 -5.54 -17.89 2.82
N GLU A 29 -6.24 -17.98 3.94
CA GLU A 29 -7.11 -16.94 4.44
C GLU A 29 -6.42 -16.23 5.60
N ILE A 30 -6.46 -14.90 5.59
CA ILE A 30 -5.83 -14.08 6.64
C ILE A 30 -6.93 -13.28 7.29
N HIS A 31 -7.18 -13.58 8.56
CA HIS A 31 -8.14 -12.88 9.41
C HIS A 31 -7.37 -11.96 10.34
N ILE A 32 -7.75 -10.69 10.34
CA ILE A 32 -7.23 -9.68 11.25
C ILE A 32 -8.35 -9.34 12.21
N ASP A 33 -8.06 -9.36 13.51
CA ASP A 33 -9.03 -9.10 14.54
C ASP A 33 -9.56 -7.66 14.42
N ASP A 34 -10.87 -7.47 14.62
CA ASP A 34 -11.57 -6.19 14.51
C ASP A 34 -11.36 -5.42 13.18
N HIS A 35 -11.02 -6.11 12.10
CA HIS A 35 -10.86 -5.52 10.78
C HIS A 35 -12.18 -5.54 9.98
N HIS A 36 -12.49 -4.40 9.37
CA HIS A 36 -13.55 -4.25 8.38
C HIS A 36 -12.98 -3.56 7.13
N GLU A 37 -13.67 -3.70 6.00
CA GLU A 37 -13.29 -3.03 4.76
C GLU A 37 -13.28 -1.50 4.94
N GLY A 38 -12.25 -0.83 4.44
CA GLY A 38 -12.04 0.61 4.64
C GLY A 38 -11.44 1.01 6.00
N LYS A 39 -11.20 0.06 6.92
CA LYS A 39 -10.48 0.37 8.17
C LYS A 39 -9.07 0.85 7.85
N THR A 40 -8.75 2.05 8.30
CA THR A 40 -7.42 2.65 8.23
C THR A 40 -6.66 2.40 9.53
N TYR A 41 -5.38 2.11 9.40
CA TYR A 41 -4.45 1.93 10.51
C TYR A 41 -3.39 3.04 10.51
N THR A 42 -2.76 3.26 11.65
CA THR A 42 -1.65 4.20 11.81
C THR A 42 -0.46 3.56 12.52
N THR A 43 0.63 4.30 12.67
CA THR A 43 1.82 3.85 13.42
C THR A 43 1.42 3.43 14.84
N PHE A 44 2.07 2.39 15.36
CA PHE A 44 1.81 1.77 16.67
C PHE A 44 0.51 0.97 16.78
N ASP A 45 -0.36 0.96 15.77
CA ASP A 45 -1.50 0.03 15.79
C ASP A 45 -1.02 -1.43 15.79
N ALA A 46 -1.67 -2.23 16.64
CA ALA A 46 -1.47 -3.66 16.67
C ALA A 46 -2.33 -4.37 15.62
N LEU A 47 -1.70 -5.23 14.84
CA LEU A 47 -2.30 -6.09 13.83
C LEU A 47 -2.24 -7.53 14.32
N SER A 48 -3.18 -7.89 15.19
CA SER A 48 -3.37 -9.26 15.67
C SER A 48 -4.33 -10.04 14.78
N GLY A 49 -4.09 -11.33 14.62
CA GLY A 49 -4.95 -12.17 13.80
C GLY A 49 -4.43 -13.58 13.60
N ARG A 50 -5.01 -14.27 12.61
CA ARG A 50 -4.72 -15.68 12.30
C ARG A 50 -4.63 -15.90 10.80
N ALA A 51 -3.62 -16.64 10.37
CA ALA A 51 -3.52 -17.19 9.03
C ALA A 51 -4.03 -18.64 9.03
N LEU A 52 -5.04 -18.91 8.20
CA LEU A 52 -5.63 -20.21 7.99
C LEU A 52 -5.07 -20.77 6.67
N ILE A 53 -4.38 -21.89 6.75
CA ILE A 53 -3.69 -22.49 5.61
C ILE A 53 -4.29 -23.86 5.34
N THR A 54 -4.90 -24.03 4.16
CA THR A 54 -5.51 -25.29 3.73
C THR A 54 -4.83 -25.80 2.47
N ALA A 55 -4.21 -26.97 2.55
CA ALA A 55 -3.58 -27.63 1.41
C ALA A 55 -4.62 -28.42 0.60
N PRO A 56 -4.64 -28.31 -0.75
CA PRO A 56 -5.59 -29.07 -1.57
C PRO A 56 -5.21 -30.54 -1.70
N HIS A 57 -3.91 -30.85 -1.52
CA HIS A 57 -3.31 -32.18 -1.60
C HIS A 57 -2.21 -32.29 -0.53
N ASP A 58 -1.86 -33.51 -0.15
CA ASP A 58 -0.75 -33.76 0.77
C ASP A 58 0.54 -33.18 0.18
N ALA A 59 1.10 -32.18 0.86
CA ALA A 59 2.29 -31.50 0.40
C ALA A 59 3.33 -31.41 1.53
N PRO A 60 4.53 -31.98 1.37
CA PRO A 60 5.63 -31.73 2.29
C PRO A 60 6.07 -30.27 2.16
N PHE A 61 6.31 -29.62 3.29
CA PHE A 61 6.79 -28.24 3.35
C PHE A 61 7.89 -28.11 4.40
N ASP A 62 8.66 -27.04 4.29
CA ASP A 62 9.76 -26.79 5.23
C ASP A 62 9.42 -25.66 6.18
N GLU A 63 8.82 -24.58 5.70
CA GLU A 63 8.60 -23.38 6.51
C GLU A 63 7.26 -22.71 6.18
N ILE A 64 6.68 -22.06 7.18
CA ILE A 64 5.54 -21.17 7.02
C ILE A 64 6.01 -19.77 7.38
N GLN A 65 5.81 -18.83 6.45
CA GLN A 65 6.20 -17.44 6.61
C GLN A 65 4.96 -16.55 6.68
N ILE A 66 4.80 -15.85 7.79
CA ILE A 66 3.81 -14.79 7.95
C ILE A 66 4.56 -13.47 8.07
N THR A 67 4.20 -12.48 7.26
CA THR A 67 4.95 -11.23 7.13
C THR A 67 4.03 -10.03 6.98
N LEU A 68 4.39 -8.90 7.59
CA LEU A 68 3.86 -7.58 7.23
C LEU A 68 4.83 -6.93 6.24
N GLU A 69 4.35 -6.64 5.04
CA GLU A 69 5.16 -6.04 3.97
C GLU A 69 4.59 -4.68 3.55
N GLY A 70 5.49 -3.74 3.25
CA GLY A 70 5.19 -2.47 2.58
C GLY A 70 5.95 -2.41 1.27
N VAL A 71 5.24 -2.17 0.17
CA VAL A 71 5.77 -2.25 -1.20
C VAL A 71 5.34 -1.03 -2.00
N THR A 72 6.30 -0.38 -2.66
CA THR A 72 6.04 0.57 -3.74
C THR A 72 6.05 -0.15 -5.08
N ARG A 73 5.10 0.19 -5.94
CA ARG A 73 5.00 -0.31 -7.32
C ARG A 73 4.86 0.87 -8.24
N THR A 74 5.74 0.95 -9.23
CA THR A 74 5.65 1.96 -10.29
C THR A 74 5.73 1.29 -11.64
N TYR A 75 5.02 1.78 -12.65
CA TYR A 75 5.23 1.35 -14.03
C TYR A 75 5.28 2.53 -14.99
N VAL A 76 5.95 2.33 -16.13
CA VAL A 76 5.94 3.26 -17.26
C VAL A 76 5.44 2.49 -18.46
N GLU A 77 4.44 3.05 -19.14
CA GLU A 77 4.00 2.55 -20.44
C GLU A 77 4.93 3.08 -21.52
N ASN A 78 5.51 2.17 -22.29
CA ASN A 78 6.29 2.49 -23.46
C ASN A 78 5.38 2.33 -24.68
N ILE A 79 4.94 3.46 -25.22
CA ILE A 79 4.09 3.54 -26.42
C ILE A 79 5.02 3.58 -27.63
N SER A 80 5.21 2.43 -28.27
CA SER A 80 5.90 2.34 -29.56
C SER A 80 4.88 2.43 -30.69
N HIS A 81 5.12 3.30 -31.67
CA HIS A 81 4.22 3.50 -32.82
C HIS A 81 4.04 2.27 -33.72
N SER A 82 4.83 1.20 -33.54
CA SER A 82 4.84 0.03 -34.42
C SER A 82 4.68 -1.32 -33.69
N SER A 83 4.47 -1.34 -32.37
CA SER A 83 4.33 -2.58 -31.60
C SER A 83 3.33 -2.45 -30.44
N ALA A 84 2.91 -3.60 -29.88
CA ALA A 84 2.02 -3.63 -28.73
C ALA A 84 2.60 -2.86 -27.54
N THR A 85 1.76 -2.08 -26.84
CA THR A 85 2.14 -1.31 -25.65
C THR A 85 2.87 -2.20 -24.64
N SER A 86 4.13 -1.86 -24.32
CA SER A 86 4.92 -2.58 -23.32
C SER A 86 4.96 -1.80 -22.01
N LYS A 87 4.91 -2.49 -20.87
CA LYS A 87 4.96 -1.88 -19.53
C LYS A 87 6.28 -2.25 -18.86
N THR A 88 7.06 -1.24 -18.47
CA THR A 88 8.24 -1.43 -17.60
C THR A 88 7.81 -1.21 -16.16
N THR A 89 7.97 -2.21 -15.29
CA THR A 89 7.54 -2.14 -13.89
C THR A 89 8.73 -2.20 -12.95
N ALA A 90 8.73 -1.35 -11.93
CA ALA A 90 9.66 -1.39 -10.80
C ALA A 90 8.88 -1.66 -9.51
N VAL A 91 9.43 -2.52 -8.66
CA VAL A 91 8.85 -2.89 -7.36
C VAL A 91 9.92 -2.80 -6.31
N HIS A 92 9.67 -2.05 -5.25
CA HIS A 92 10.58 -1.93 -4.12
C HIS A 92 9.86 -2.22 -2.80
N ARG A 93 10.37 -3.17 -2.03
CA ARG A 93 9.84 -3.51 -0.70
C ARG A 93 10.63 -2.73 0.35
N PHE A 94 9.99 -1.71 0.90
CA PHE A 94 10.60 -0.83 1.90
C PHE A 94 10.39 -1.34 3.34
N LEU A 95 9.34 -2.12 3.59
CA LEU A 95 9.06 -2.72 4.90
C LEU A 95 8.89 -4.23 4.78
N LYS A 96 9.52 -4.98 5.70
CA LYS A 96 9.30 -6.42 5.87
C LYS A 96 9.49 -6.82 7.34
N LEU A 97 8.40 -7.06 8.05
CA LEU A 97 8.43 -7.68 9.38
C LEU A 97 8.05 -9.16 9.25
N ILE A 98 8.72 -10.04 9.99
CA ILE A 98 8.51 -11.48 9.93
C ILE A 98 7.99 -11.95 11.29
N MET A 99 6.87 -12.68 11.30
CA MET A 99 6.37 -13.32 12.51
C MET A 99 7.16 -14.61 12.77
N PRO A 100 7.86 -14.75 13.90
CA PRO A 100 8.52 -16.00 14.26
C PRO A 100 7.49 -17.07 14.58
N ILE A 101 7.59 -18.23 13.93
CA ILE A 101 6.74 -19.40 14.21
C ILE A 101 7.63 -20.48 14.83
N PRO A 102 7.34 -20.94 16.07
CA PRO A 102 8.15 -21.97 16.70
C PRO A 102 7.94 -23.32 16.01
N GLU A 103 9.00 -24.13 15.98
CA GLU A 103 9.00 -25.46 15.37
C GLU A 103 7.94 -26.41 15.95
N THR A 104 7.57 -26.20 17.23
CA THR A 104 6.53 -26.96 17.92
C THR A 104 5.12 -26.67 17.39
N ALA A 105 4.92 -25.56 16.66
CA ALA A 105 3.63 -25.22 16.04
C ALA A 105 3.40 -25.96 14.72
N TYR A 106 4.42 -26.58 14.13
CA TYR A 106 4.27 -27.30 12.87
C TYR A 106 3.67 -28.71 13.07
N PRO A 107 2.84 -29.18 12.14
CA PRO A 107 2.45 -30.59 12.10
C PRO A 107 3.67 -31.50 12.01
N GLN A 108 3.60 -32.64 12.68
CA GLN A 108 4.58 -33.72 12.59
C GLN A 108 3.94 -34.96 11.97
N PRO A 109 4.50 -35.51 10.88
CA PRO A 109 5.60 -34.96 10.07
C PRO A 109 5.20 -33.65 9.36
N ARG A 110 6.16 -32.88 8.82
CA ARG A 110 5.92 -31.61 8.10
C ARG A 110 5.23 -31.81 6.75
N ILE A 111 4.01 -32.31 6.81
CA ILE A 111 3.14 -32.59 5.67
C ILE A 111 1.85 -31.83 5.92
N ALA A 112 1.54 -30.91 5.02
CA ALA A 112 0.25 -30.25 4.99
C ALA A 112 -0.76 -31.23 4.39
N ALA A 113 -1.43 -31.99 5.26
CA ALA A 113 -2.47 -32.95 4.86
C ALA A 113 -3.62 -32.29 4.08
N ALA A 114 -4.11 -32.99 3.05
CA ALA A 114 -5.16 -32.54 2.16
C ALA A 114 -6.46 -32.24 2.91
N GLY A 115 -7.03 -31.06 2.65
CA GLY A 115 -8.30 -30.63 3.25
C GLY A 115 -8.23 -30.28 4.73
N LYS A 116 -7.07 -30.42 5.38
CA LYS A 116 -6.86 -29.97 6.76
C LYS A 116 -6.42 -28.51 6.79
N THR A 117 -7.07 -27.73 7.64
CA THR A 117 -6.73 -26.32 7.87
C THR A 117 -5.82 -26.19 9.08
N TYR A 118 -4.68 -25.54 8.89
CA TYR A 118 -3.73 -25.20 9.94
C TYR A 118 -3.86 -23.71 10.27
N ILE A 119 -3.83 -23.38 11.56
CA ILE A 119 -4.07 -22.03 12.04
C ILE A 119 -2.79 -21.52 12.70
N PHE A 120 -2.28 -20.40 12.21
CA PHE A 120 -1.07 -19.75 12.74
C PHE A 120 -1.41 -18.33 13.19
N PRO A 121 -1.35 -18.04 14.50
CA PRO A 121 -1.57 -16.69 14.99
C PRO A 121 -0.39 -15.79 14.60
N PHE A 122 -0.68 -14.51 14.39
CA PHE A 122 0.33 -13.48 14.20
C PHE A 122 -0.04 -12.23 15.01
N ASN A 123 0.99 -11.46 15.36
CA ASN A 123 0.82 -10.13 15.91
C ASN A 123 1.95 -9.24 15.39
N PHE A 124 1.59 -8.19 14.66
CA PHE A 124 2.51 -7.15 14.24
C PHE A 124 2.16 -5.84 14.91
N VAL A 125 3.13 -4.96 15.07
CA VAL A 125 2.91 -3.56 15.41
C VAL A 125 3.44 -2.74 14.24
N ILE A 126 2.64 -1.81 13.73
CA ILE A 126 3.11 -0.91 12.67
C ILE A 126 4.22 -0.04 13.27
N PRO A 127 5.45 -0.09 12.74
CA PRO A 127 6.57 0.65 13.33
C PRO A 127 6.39 2.13 13.07
N GLU A 128 6.99 2.97 13.92
CA GLU A 128 7.04 4.41 13.70
C GLU A 128 7.85 4.74 12.44
N GLN A 129 9.01 4.09 12.30
CA GLN A 129 9.99 4.37 11.27
C GLN A 129 10.55 3.07 10.69
N LEU A 130 11.06 3.15 9.48
CA LEU A 130 11.88 2.12 8.86
C LEU A 130 13.21 1.97 9.60
N LEU A 131 13.84 0.82 9.42
CA LEU A 131 15.20 0.62 9.92
C LEU A 131 16.13 1.68 9.32
N PRO A 132 17.12 2.20 10.07
CA PRO A 132 18.07 3.19 9.55
C PRO A 132 18.76 2.78 8.25
N THR A 133 18.89 1.47 8.01
CA THR A 133 19.43 0.90 6.78
C THR A 133 18.56 1.11 5.54
N ALA A 134 17.32 1.57 5.69
CA ALA A 134 16.45 1.94 4.58
C ALA A 134 16.96 3.19 3.84
N CYS A 135 17.68 4.08 4.55
CA CYS A 135 18.29 5.27 3.99
C CYS A 135 19.79 5.32 4.37
N THR A 136 20.66 4.97 3.41
CA THR A 136 22.12 4.87 3.62
C THR A 136 22.92 5.93 2.86
N HIS A 137 22.25 6.88 2.19
CA HIS A 137 22.95 7.96 1.50
C HIS A 137 23.35 9.07 2.49
N PRO A 138 24.43 9.81 2.21
CA PRO A 138 24.80 10.99 3.00
C PRO A 138 23.68 12.03 2.96
N SER A 139 23.24 12.50 4.13
CA SER A 139 22.27 13.59 4.26
C SER A 139 22.95 14.79 4.90
N ASP A 140 22.65 16.00 4.41
CA ASP A 140 23.26 17.25 4.91
C ASP A 140 22.75 17.63 6.32
N ALA A 141 21.61 17.07 6.73
CA ALA A 141 21.02 17.31 8.05
C ALA A 141 20.21 16.11 8.57
N ASP A 142 20.18 15.93 9.89
CA ASP A 142 19.54 14.79 10.56
C ASP A 142 18.02 14.69 10.30
N HIS A 143 17.35 15.84 10.18
CA HIS A 143 15.91 15.87 9.90
C HIS A 143 15.56 15.31 8.51
N VAL A 144 16.48 15.43 7.54
CA VAL A 144 16.32 14.85 6.20
C VAL A 144 16.38 13.32 6.28
N HIS A 145 17.36 12.77 7.00
CA HIS A 145 17.45 11.34 7.23
C HIS A 145 16.21 10.82 7.98
N THR A 146 15.77 11.55 9.00
CA THR A 146 14.57 11.23 9.79
C THR A 146 13.31 11.21 8.91
N ALA A 147 13.20 12.12 7.94
CA ALA A 147 12.09 12.13 6.98
C ALA A 147 12.14 10.93 6.01
N HIS A 148 13.34 10.54 5.56
CA HIS A 148 13.53 9.42 4.63
C HIS A 148 13.20 8.06 5.24
N VAL A 149 13.29 7.91 6.56
CA VAL A 149 12.93 6.67 7.26
C VAL A 149 11.46 6.64 7.71
N GLN A 150 10.66 7.68 7.47
CA GLN A 150 9.23 7.62 7.74
C GLN A 150 8.54 6.61 6.84
N LEU A 151 7.49 5.96 7.36
CA LEU A 151 6.62 5.14 6.54
C LEU A 151 5.86 6.02 5.54
N PRO A 152 5.80 5.67 4.25
CA PRO A 152 4.92 6.36 3.32
C PRO A 152 3.46 5.94 3.54
N SER A 153 2.50 6.83 3.30
CA SER A 153 1.08 6.49 3.36
C SER A 153 0.68 5.50 2.25
N SER A 154 -0.32 4.67 2.51
CA SER A 154 -1.00 3.91 1.44
C SER A 154 -1.48 4.87 0.35
N MET A 155 -1.29 4.49 -0.91
CA MET A 155 -1.61 5.33 -2.06
C MET A 155 -1.90 4.48 -3.31
N GLY A 156 -2.87 4.88 -4.13
CA GLY A 156 -3.17 4.33 -5.46
C GLY A 156 -3.89 2.98 -5.45
N ASP A 157 -4.41 2.55 -4.29
CA ASP A 157 -5.17 1.29 -4.16
C ASP A 157 -6.67 1.54 -3.94
N ARG A 158 -7.38 1.72 -5.07
CA ARG A 158 -8.84 1.97 -5.11
C ARG A 158 -9.68 0.81 -4.58
N GLU A 159 -9.12 -0.38 -4.38
CA GLU A 159 -9.84 -1.51 -3.77
C GLU A 159 -9.98 -1.36 -2.25
N LEU A 160 -9.11 -0.58 -1.61
CA LEU A 160 -9.10 -0.40 -0.17
C LEU A 160 -9.66 0.96 0.26
N SER A 161 -9.35 2.00 -0.51
CA SER A 161 -9.82 3.34 -0.19
C SER A 161 -11.24 3.55 -0.71
N ILE A 162 -12.13 4.02 0.17
CA ILE A 162 -13.48 4.47 -0.19
C ILE A 162 -13.42 5.74 -1.05
N LEU A 163 -12.36 6.54 -0.87
CA LEU A 163 -12.17 7.83 -1.53
C LEU A 163 -11.05 7.77 -2.57
N ASP A 164 -11.19 8.51 -3.65
CA ASP A 164 -10.13 8.66 -4.65
C ASP A 164 -9.03 9.56 -4.09
N ASP A 165 -7.80 9.04 -4.00
CA ASP A 165 -6.63 9.76 -3.52
C ASP A 165 -5.92 10.55 -4.63
N LEU A 166 -6.50 10.57 -5.84
CA LEU A 166 -5.98 11.24 -7.03
C LEU A 166 -4.58 10.74 -7.45
N ALA A 167 -4.15 9.59 -6.94
CA ALA A 167 -2.88 9.01 -7.30
C ALA A 167 -2.90 8.55 -8.77
N PRO A 168 -1.80 8.72 -9.52
CA PRO A 168 -1.72 8.20 -10.87
C PRO A 168 -1.74 6.66 -10.83
N GLU A 169 -2.43 6.03 -11.78
CA GLU A 169 -2.57 4.55 -11.83
C GLU A 169 -1.20 3.83 -11.82
N MET A 170 -0.20 4.51 -12.36
CA MET A 170 1.17 4.05 -12.51
C MET A 170 2.01 4.02 -11.24
N SER A 171 1.50 4.50 -10.09
CA SER A 171 2.21 4.54 -8.82
C SER A 171 1.33 4.06 -7.68
N LYS A 172 1.83 3.12 -6.88
CA LYS A 172 1.10 2.54 -5.74
C LYS A 172 2.02 2.31 -4.55
N ILE A 173 1.48 2.54 -3.35
CA ILE A 173 2.10 2.20 -2.07
C ILE A 173 1.12 1.29 -1.34
N GLN A 174 1.52 0.04 -1.14
CA GLN A 174 0.65 -1.01 -0.64
C GLN A 174 1.26 -1.69 0.56
N TYR A 175 0.44 -1.85 1.60
CA TYR A 175 0.76 -2.65 2.77
C TYR A 175 -0.06 -3.93 2.76
N SER A 176 0.53 -5.03 3.21
CA SER A 176 -0.20 -6.29 3.35
C SER A 176 0.40 -7.23 4.37
N ILE A 177 -0.47 -8.02 5.00
CA ILE A 177 -0.08 -9.24 5.70
C ILE A 177 -0.07 -10.37 4.68
N ASN A 178 1.03 -11.10 4.60
CA ASN A 178 1.23 -12.20 3.66
C ASN A 178 1.54 -13.46 4.43
N ALA A 179 0.88 -14.56 4.07
CA ALA A 179 1.16 -15.89 4.60
C ALA A 179 1.54 -16.82 3.45
N LYS A 180 2.66 -17.54 3.59
CA LYS A 180 3.21 -18.41 2.53
C LYS A 180 3.70 -19.72 3.13
N VAL A 181 3.46 -20.81 2.43
CA VAL A 181 4.06 -22.12 2.72
C VAL A 181 5.21 -22.31 1.75
N VAL A 182 6.41 -22.53 2.30
CA VAL A 182 7.66 -22.58 1.55
C VAL A 182 8.24 -23.98 1.61
N LYS A 183 8.73 -24.43 0.46
CA LYS A 183 9.59 -25.61 0.33
C LYS A 183 10.94 -25.19 -0.23
N TYR A 184 12.01 -25.63 0.41
CA TYR A 184 13.39 -25.44 -0.03
C TYR A 184 13.81 -26.65 -0.88
N THR A 185 14.33 -26.38 -2.07
CA THR A 185 15.06 -27.39 -2.82
C THR A 185 16.50 -27.41 -2.36
N GLU A 186 17.10 -28.58 -2.19
CA GLU A 186 18.46 -28.70 -1.65
C GLU A 186 19.53 -28.19 -2.64
N PHE A 187 19.36 -28.40 -3.95
CA PHE A 187 20.32 -27.98 -4.98
C PHE A 187 19.65 -27.59 -6.31
N PRO A 188 19.77 -26.33 -6.77
CA PRO A 188 20.20 -25.13 -6.04
C PRO A 188 19.22 -24.78 -4.90
N LYS A 189 19.68 -24.05 -3.87
CA LYS A 189 18.86 -23.60 -2.72
C LYS A 189 17.83 -22.56 -3.16
N LYS A 190 16.73 -23.03 -3.76
CA LYS A 190 15.63 -22.21 -4.23
C LYS A 190 14.40 -22.46 -3.36
N SER A 191 13.87 -21.39 -2.77
CA SER A 191 12.58 -21.43 -2.10
C SER A 191 11.46 -21.41 -3.12
N THR A 192 10.56 -22.37 -3.07
CA THR A 192 9.32 -22.37 -3.86
C THR A 192 8.15 -22.18 -2.92
N SER A 193 7.30 -21.17 -3.20
CA SER A 193 6.03 -20.99 -2.50
C SER A 193 5.05 -22.04 -3.03
N LEU A 194 4.60 -22.94 -2.17
CA LEU A 194 3.60 -23.97 -2.52
C LEU A 194 2.20 -23.37 -2.55
N VAL A 195 1.92 -22.49 -1.59
CA VAL A 195 0.69 -21.69 -1.49
C VAL A 195 1.03 -20.37 -0.83
N GLY A 196 0.28 -19.31 -1.18
CA GLY A 196 0.34 -18.05 -0.44
C GLY A 196 -0.97 -17.27 -0.56
N GLY A 197 -1.22 -16.45 0.46
CA GLY A 197 -2.34 -15.51 0.52
C GLY A 197 -1.86 -14.16 1.04
N SER A 198 -2.64 -13.13 0.79
CA SER A 198 -2.32 -11.75 1.18
C SER A 198 -3.59 -11.01 1.57
N LYS A 199 -3.52 -10.24 2.65
CA LYS A 199 -4.57 -9.30 3.09
C LYS A 199 -3.98 -7.91 3.07
N LYS A 200 -4.47 -7.06 2.17
CA LYS A 200 -4.03 -5.67 2.04
C LYS A 200 -4.55 -4.82 3.20
N LEU A 201 -3.80 -3.75 3.50
CA LEU A 201 -4.07 -2.80 4.58
C LEU A 201 -4.03 -1.36 4.05
N GLN A 202 -4.88 -0.50 4.60
CA GLN A 202 -4.79 0.94 4.45
C GLN A 202 -4.08 1.52 5.67
N ILE A 203 -2.91 2.15 5.46
CA ILE A 203 -2.10 2.73 6.52
C ILE A 203 -1.87 4.21 6.23
N ILE A 204 -2.21 5.07 7.18
CA ILE A 204 -1.87 6.48 7.22
C ILE A 204 -0.95 6.69 8.43
N PRO A 205 0.37 6.71 8.22
CA PRO A 205 1.34 6.85 9.31
C PRO A 205 1.16 8.17 10.07
N MET A 206 1.40 8.14 11.38
CA MET A 206 1.50 9.37 12.17
C MET A 206 2.81 10.05 11.82
N VAL A 207 2.77 11.37 11.66
CA VAL A 207 3.96 12.18 11.41
C VAL A 207 3.99 13.28 12.47
N ALA A 208 5.14 13.46 13.11
CA ALA A 208 5.33 14.55 14.07
C ALA A 208 5.23 15.90 13.34
N GLU A 209 4.60 16.88 13.99
CA GLU A 209 4.57 18.25 13.45
C GLU A 209 5.99 18.78 13.31
N ALA A 210 6.34 19.19 12.08
CA ALA A 210 7.62 19.81 11.80
C ALA A 210 7.68 21.22 12.43
N PRO A 211 8.86 21.69 12.87
CA PRO A 211 9.00 23.05 13.35
C PRO A 211 8.61 24.07 12.26
N PRO A 212 8.19 25.28 12.64
CA PRO A 212 8.00 26.38 11.69
C PRO A 212 9.23 26.58 10.79
N MET A 213 8.98 26.97 9.55
CA MET A 213 10.04 27.17 8.56
C MET A 213 10.86 28.39 8.97
N SER A 214 12.18 28.24 8.95
CA SER A 214 13.09 29.37 9.16
C SER A 214 13.17 30.18 7.86
N ILE A 215 12.25 31.14 7.69
CA ILE A 215 12.22 32.03 6.53
C ILE A 215 13.17 33.20 6.79
N SER A 216 14.31 33.20 6.09
CA SER A 216 15.33 34.24 6.15
C SER A 216 15.19 35.27 5.03
N GLU A 217 16.03 36.31 5.06
CA GLU A 217 16.08 37.32 4.00
C GLU A 217 16.54 36.76 2.65
N ASP A 218 17.31 35.67 2.66
CA ASP A 218 17.78 34.98 1.45
C ASP A 218 16.65 34.21 0.76
N ASP A 219 15.59 33.85 1.50
CA ASP A 219 14.43 33.09 1.03
C ASP A 219 13.34 33.98 0.40
N LYS A 220 13.59 35.29 0.24
CA LYS A 220 12.64 36.27 -0.31
C LYS A 220 12.15 35.97 -1.72
N GLY A 221 12.87 35.13 -2.46
CA GLY A 221 12.46 34.65 -3.78
C GLY A 221 11.25 33.71 -3.71
N ASP A 222 11.17 32.92 -2.64
CA ASP A 222 10.19 31.84 -2.49
C ASP A 222 9.08 32.19 -1.49
N TYR A 223 9.39 32.99 -0.45
CA TYR A 223 8.45 33.36 0.61
C TYR A 223 8.34 34.88 0.79
N LEU A 224 7.10 35.37 0.95
CA LEU A 224 6.83 36.79 1.22
C LEU A 224 5.78 36.95 2.33
N LEU A 225 6.24 37.03 3.58
CA LEU A 225 5.39 37.20 4.76
C LEU A 225 4.92 38.64 4.99
N SER A 226 5.54 39.63 4.33
CA SER A 226 5.13 41.03 4.45
C SER A 226 5.34 41.78 3.14
N LYS A 227 4.33 42.51 2.68
CA LYS A 227 4.43 43.38 1.52
C LYS A 227 3.84 44.75 1.80
N THR A 228 4.67 45.78 1.63
CA THR A 228 4.26 47.18 1.78
C THR A 228 4.18 47.87 0.41
N LYS A 229 3.04 48.47 0.07
CA LYS A 229 2.87 49.33 -1.11
C LYS A 229 2.48 50.75 -0.70
N SER A 230 3.07 51.75 -1.35
CA SER A 230 2.71 53.16 -1.12
C SER A 230 1.43 53.52 -1.89
N LEU A 231 0.49 54.18 -1.21
CA LEU A 231 -0.72 54.71 -1.80
C LEU A 231 -0.48 56.08 -2.41
N ARG A 232 -1.04 56.31 -3.60
CA ARG A 232 -1.05 57.61 -4.30
C ARG A 232 -2.42 57.79 -4.95
N LYS A 233 -2.90 59.04 -5.02
CA LYS A 233 -4.19 59.39 -5.65
C LYS A 233 -4.14 59.26 -7.18
N GLY A 234 -2.95 59.44 -7.76
CA GLY A 234 -2.64 59.34 -9.19
C GLY A 234 -1.14 59.43 -9.46
N MET A 235 -0.71 59.23 -10.71
CA MET A 235 0.72 59.09 -11.07
C MET A 235 1.58 60.33 -10.75
N PHE A 236 0.95 61.51 -10.66
CA PHE A 236 1.61 62.80 -10.34
C PHE A 236 1.24 63.36 -8.96
N SER A 237 0.45 62.63 -8.15
CA SER A 237 0.05 63.10 -6.81
C SER A 237 1.05 62.67 -5.73
N GLY A 238 1.09 63.41 -4.62
CA GLY A 238 1.87 63.07 -3.44
C GLY A 238 1.50 61.70 -2.82
N LYS A 239 2.40 61.17 -1.98
CA LYS A 239 2.14 59.92 -1.22
C LYS A 239 1.01 60.16 -0.23
N LEU A 240 -0.05 59.35 -0.30
CA LEU A 240 -1.18 59.38 0.63
C LEU A 240 -0.93 58.54 1.89
N GLY A 241 -0.13 57.49 1.77
CA GLY A 241 0.13 56.54 2.86
C GLY A 241 0.78 55.26 2.37
N LYS A 242 0.73 54.21 3.18
CA LYS A 242 1.21 52.87 2.85
C LYS A 242 0.17 51.83 3.28
N ILE A 243 0.01 50.77 2.49
CA ILE A 243 -0.70 49.55 2.88
C ILE A 243 0.35 48.47 3.05
N THR A 244 0.33 47.81 4.21
CA THR A 244 1.13 46.63 4.49
C THR A 244 0.19 45.45 4.65
N VAL A 245 0.46 44.37 3.91
CA VAL A 245 -0.18 43.07 4.11
C VAL A 245 0.84 42.16 4.78
N LEU A 246 0.43 41.52 5.87
CA LEU A 246 1.21 40.51 6.58
C LEU A 246 0.57 39.14 6.35
N ALA A 247 1.39 38.11 6.28
CA ALA A 247 1.01 36.72 6.26
C ALA A 247 1.83 35.98 7.32
N ASP A 248 1.18 35.09 8.05
CA ASP A 248 1.83 34.21 9.03
C ASP A 248 1.94 32.80 8.46
N GLN A 249 2.88 32.02 8.98
CA GLN A 249 2.95 30.61 8.67
C GLN A 249 1.73 29.89 9.27
N THR A 250 1.00 29.16 8.44
CA THR A 250 -0.19 28.41 8.86
C THR A 250 0.19 27.25 9.78
N ALA A 251 -0.62 27.00 10.81
CA ALA A 251 -0.49 25.82 11.65
C ALA A 251 -0.68 24.53 10.84
N ALA A 252 -0.13 23.41 11.32
CA ALA A 252 -0.30 22.11 10.69
C ALA A 252 -1.78 21.69 10.69
N ILE A 253 -2.19 21.00 9.62
CA ILE A 253 -3.50 20.36 9.55
C ILE A 253 -3.39 19.02 10.29
N VAL A 254 -4.14 18.88 11.38
CA VAL A 254 -4.16 17.66 12.19
C VAL A 254 -5.37 16.82 11.78
N LEU A 255 -5.10 15.58 11.34
CA LEU A 255 -6.15 14.59 11.13
C LEU A 255 -6.42 13.86 12.45
N PRO A 256 -7.69 13.63 12.80
CA PRO A 256 -8.00 12.85 13.99
C PRO A 256 -7.62 11.37 13.76
N PRO A 257 -7.33 10.61 14.84
CA PRO A 257 -6.97 9.20 14.72
C PRO A 257 -8.02 8.39 13.95
N PRO A 258 -7.63 7.36 13.18
CA PRO A 258 -8.58 6.49 12.51
C PRO A 258 -9.61 5.91 13.49
N GLY A 259 -10.90 6.06 13.19
CA GLY A 259 -11.99 5.52 14.02
C GLY A 259 -12.48 6.43 15.16
N SER A 260 -11.88 7.60 15.39
CA SER A 260 -12.53 8.61 16.22
C SER A 260 -13.70 9.22 15.45
N SER A 261 -14.93 9.09 15.95
CA SER A 261 -16.08 9.81 15.43
C SER A 261 -15.81 11.31 15.52
N SER A 262 -15.64 11.98 14.38
CA SER A 262 -15.61 13.43 14.30
C SER A 262 -16.94 13.97 14.82
N LEU A 263 -16.89 14.75 15.91
CA LEU A 263 -18.02 15.59 16.35
C LEU A 263 -18.22 16.73 15.36
#